data_AF-A0A011TBH1-F1
#
_entry.id   AF-A0A011TBH1-F1
#
_cell.length_a   1.000
_cell.length_b   1.000
_cell.length_c   1.000
_cell.angle_alpha   90.00
_cell.angle_beta   90.00
_cell.angle_gamma   90.00
#
_symmetry.space_group_name_H-M   'P 1'
#
loop_
_entity.id
_entity.type
_entity.pdbx_description
1 polymer ?
#
loop_
_entity_poly.entity_id
_entity_poly.type
_entity_poly.pdbx_seq_one_letter_code
_entity_poly.pdbx_strand_id
1 'polypeptide(L)'
;MTDQTIRVVIPLAVRKKNGRPKILPPADHLAVEARLQDAHVLRAIARAWNWRRRLERGEASTIADIAAAERVADRFVSRMMRLAYLSPDVLEKLLIHRMPPALSLNDLIAVAELPWAEQMEVVFAISQPAAPEGLTTPQPDFTETG
;
A
#
# COMPACT_ATOMS: atom_id res chain seq x y z
N MET A 1 -15.09 32.34 -19.15
CA MET A 1 -14.37 31.12 -18.74
C MET A 1 -15.38 30.22 -18.03
N THR A 2 -15.61 29.00 -18.53
CA THR A 2 -16.61 28.08 -17.97
C THR A 2 -15.93 27.02 -17.11
N ASP A 3 -16.34 26.91 -15.84
CA ASP A 3 -15.92 25.82 -14.96
C ASP A 3 -16.47 24.47 -15.47
N GLN A 4 -15.63 23.42 -15.46
CA GLN A 4 -16.03 22.06 -15.86
C GLN A 4 -15.93 21.10 -14.68
N THR A 5 -16.92 21.18 -13.79
CA THR A 5 -17.11 20.21 -12.71
C THR A 5 -17.56 18.84 -13.25
N ILE A 6 -16.75 17.80 -13.01
CA ILE A 6 -17.06 16.40 -13.39
C ILE A 6 -17.69 15.66 -12.20
N ARG A 7 -18.77 14.90 -12.43
CA ARG A 7 -19.51 14.15 -11.42
C ARG A 7 -19.50 12.65 -11.70
N VAL A 8 -19.27 11.82 -10.68
CA VAL A 8 -19.21 10.35 -10.78
C VAL A 8 -20.07 9.72 -9.68
N VAL A 9 -20.76 8.63 -9.99
CA VAL A 9 -21.58 7.82 -9.08
C VAL A 9 -21.09 6.37 -9.09
N ILE A 10 -21.16 5.67 -7.96
CA ILE A 10 -20.63 4.31 -7.77
C ILE A 10 -21.59 3.52 -6.85
N PRO A 11 -22.00 2.28 -7.17
CA PRO A 11 -22.66 1.35 -6.24
C PRO A 11 -21.64 0.63 -5.31
N LEU A 12 -22.09 0.09 -4.16
CA LEU A 12 -21.23 0.03 -2.95
C LEU A 12 -21.54 -1.09 -1.91
N ALA A 13 -20.71 -2.18 -1.79
CA ALA A 13 -21.00 -3.37 -0.93
C ALA A 13 -19.81 -4.41 -0.26
N VAL A 14 -19.98 -5.36 0.72
CA VAL A 14 -19.00 -6.22 1.53
C VAL A 14 -18.15 -7.31 0.83
N ARG A 15 -16.91 -7.51 1.32
CA ARG A 15 -16.32 -8.86 1.67
C ARG A 15 -15.51 -8.83 3.00
N LYS A 16 -15.08 -9.99 3.53
CA LYS A 16 -14.31 -10.12 4.81
C LYS A 16 -12.79 -10.26 4.61
N LYS A 17 -11.96 -9.83 5.58
CA LYS A 17 -10.52 -10.12 5.67
C LYS A 17 -10.02 -10.15 7.14
N ASN A 18 -9.00 -10.97 7.43
CA ASN A 18 -8.22 -11.03 8.69
C ASN A 18 -8.95 -11.31 10.02
N GLY A 19 -9.83 -12.33 10.08
CA GLY A 19 -10.21 -13.05 11.31
C GLY A 19 -11.12 -12.32 12.33
N ARG A 20 -11.02 -10.99 12.47
CA ARG A 20 -11.93 -10.18 13.29
C ARG A 20 -13.09 -9.67 12.43
N PRO A 21 -14.37 -9.83 12.84
CA PRO A 21 -15.51 -9.36 12.07
C PRO A 21 -15.65 -7.83 12.15
N LYS A 22 -14.94 -7.11 11.28
CA LYS A 22 -15.36 -5.76 10.90
C LYS A 22 -16.55 -5.84 9.96
N ILE A 23 -17.53 -4.97 10.19
CA ILE A 23 -18.64 -4.74 9.28
C ILE A 23 -18.09 -3.93 8.09
N LEU A 24 -17.81 -4.60 6.98
CA LEU A 24 -17.92 -3.92 5.69
C LEU A 24 -19.42 -3.75 5.34
N PRO A 25 -19.82 -2.79 4.50
CA PRO A 25 -21.20 -2.62 3.95
C PRO A 25 -21.33 -3.21 2.51
N PRO A 26 -22.47 -3.75 1.92
CA PRO A 26 -23.06 -5.17 1.73
C PRO A 26 -22.57 -6.40 0.80
N ALA A 27 -22.19 -6.32 -0.50
CA ALA A 27 -21.38 -7.23 -1.41
C ALA A 27 -20.13 -6.78 -2.34
N ASP A 28 -19.87 -5.51 -2.79
CA ASP A 28 -18.86 -5.02 -3.80
C ASP A 28 -17.97 -3.69 -3.61
N HIS A 29 -18.13 -2.84 -2.56
CA HIS A 29 -17.62 -1.50 -2.13
C HIS A 29 -16.11 -1.24 -2.25
N LEU A 30 -15.38 -2.26 -2.66
CA LEU A 30 -13.95 -2.32 -2.89
C LEU A 30 -13.47 -1.12 -3.71
N ALA A 31 -14.30 -0.64 -4.65
CA ALA A 31 -14.01 0.54 -5.46
C ALA A 31 -13.64 1.79 -4.64
N VAL A 32 -14.24 2.02 -3.46
CA VAL A 32 -13.93 3.22 -2.64
C VAL A 32 -12.76 2.98 -1.70
N GLU A 33 -12.69 1.82 -1.03
CA GLU A 33 -11.56 1.53 -0.12
C GLU A 33 -10.25 1.29 -0.88
N ALA A 34 -10.27 0.59 -2.02
CA ALA A 34 -9.10 0.46 -2.90
C ALA A 34 -8.66 1.85 -3.38
N ARG A 35 -9.55 2.65 -3.97
CA ARG A 35 -9.20 4.02 -4.41
C ARG A 35 -8.73 4.93 -3.28
N LEU A 36 -9.14 4.70 -2.02
CA LEU A 36 -8.58 5.42 -0.86
C LEU A 36 -7.16 4.97 -0.52
N GLN A 37 -6.86 3.67 -0.59
CA GLN A 37 -5.51 3.14 -0.42
C GLN A 37 -4.60 3.53 -1.59
N ASP A 38 -5.07 3.44 -2.83
CA ASP A 38 -4.41 3.97 -4.02
C ASP A 38 -4.13 5.46 -3.82
N ALA A 39 -5.12 6.27 -3.47
CA ALA A 39 -4.92 7.69 -3.19
C ALA A 39 -3.90 7.92 -2.06
N HIS A 40 -3.78 7.04 -1.08
CA HIS A 40 -2.77 7.13 -0.02
C HIS A 40 -1.36 6.78 -0.53
N VAL A 41 -1.20 5.68 -1.27
CA VAL A 41 0.07 5.27 -1.91
C VAL A 41 0.54 6.31 -2.93
N LEU A 42 -0.37 6.80 -3.77
CA LEU A 42 -0.13 7.87 -4.75
C LEU A 42 0.29 9.19 -4.06
N ARG A 43 -0.37 9.57 -2.94
CA ARG A 43 0.06 10.73 -2.13
C ARG A 43 1.44 10.52 -1.51
N ALA A 44 1.76 9.31 -1.04
CA ALA A 44 3.06 8.98 -0.49
C ALA A 44 4.19 9.09 -1.53
N ILE A 45 3.99 8.51 -2.72
CA ILE A 45 4.92 8.60 -3.86
C ILE A 45 5.08 10.06 -4.30
N ALA A 46 3.98 10.82 -4.44
CA ALA A 46 4.03 12.23 -4.81
C ALA A 46 4.77 13.09 -3.77
N ARG A 47 4.63 12.79 -2.47
CA ARG A 47 5.35 13.47 -1.39
C ARG A 47 6.84 13.12 -1.40
N ALA A 48 7.20 11.85 -1.60
CA ALA A 48 8.58 11.41 -1.78
C ALA A 48 9.28 12.10 -2.97
N TRP A 49 8.59 12.18 -4.13
CA TRP A 49 9.08 12.91 -5.31
C TRP A 49 9.17 14.43 -5.09
N ASN A 50 8.24 15.03 -4.35
CA ASN A 50 8.32 16.44 -3.97
C ASN A 50 9.55 16.72 -3.10
N TRP A 51 9.79 15.89 -2.08
CA TRP A 51 10.94 16.00 -1.17
C TRP A 51 12.27 15.83 -1.89
N ARG A 52 12.39 14.81 -2.74
CA ARG A 52 13.54 14.65 -3.64
C ARG A 52 13.78 15.92 -4.47
N ARG A 53 12.74 16.47 -5.09
CA ARG A 53 12.83 17.70 -5.91
C ARG A 53 13.17 18.95 -5.09
N ARG A 54 12.77 19.02 -3.81
CA ARG A 54 13.17 20.11 -2.89
C ARG A 54 14.68 20.09 -2.64
N LEU A 55 15.28 18.91 -2.48
CA LEU A 55 16.75 18.75 -2.39
C LEU A 55 17.41 19.11 -3.73
N GLU A 56 16.93 18.58 -4.85
CA GLU A 56 17.46 18.85 -6.19
C GLU A 56 17.42 20.34 -6.59
N ARG A 57 16.51 21.14 -6.00
CA ARG A 57 16.40 22.59 -6.22
C ARG A 57 17.05 23.46 -5.13
N GLY A 58 17.61 22.86 -4.07
CA GLY A 58 18.16 23.61 -2.93
C GLY A 58 17.11 24.31 -2.04
N GLU A 59 15.83 23.94 -2.15
CA GLU A 59 14.75 24.40 -1.25
C GLU A 59 14.78 23.68 0.13
N ALA A 60 15.60 22.63 0.21
CA ALA A 60 16.08 22.00 1.43
C ALA A 60 17.53 21.58 1.17
N SER A 61 18.40 21.74 2.15
CA SER A 61 19.79 21.28 2.10
C SER A 61 19.93 19.87 2.67
N THR A 62 19.05 19.48 3.59
CA THR A 62 19.12 18.21 4.31
C THR A 62 17.76 17.51 4.47
N ILE A 63 17.80 16.23 4.85
CA ILE A 63 16.61 15.46 5.27
C ILE A 63 15.99 16.06 6.54
N ALA A 64 16.79 16.64 7.44
CA ALA A 64 16.30 17.28 8.66
C ALA A 64 15.48 18.55 8.35
N ASP A 65 15.86 19.32 7.33
CA ASP A 65 15.13 20.52 6.90
C ASP A 65 13.72 20.14 6.40
N ILE A 66 13.63 19.01 5.68
CA ILE A 66 12.34 18.43 5.24
C ILE A 66 11.56 17.93 6.46
N ALA A 67 12.19 17.19 7.36
CA ALA A 67 11.56 16.66 8.57
C ALA A 67 10.96 17.77 9.44
N ALA A 68 11.70 18.86 9.65
CA ALA A 68 11.27 20.05 10.39
C ALA A 68 10.11 20.78 9.68
N ALA A 69 10.22 21.03 8.38
CA ALA A 69 9.18 21.69 7.59
C ALA A 69 7.85 20.89 7.55
N GLU A 70 7.96 19.55 7.51
CA GLU A 70 6.83 18.62 7.39
C GLU A 70 6.31 18.12 8.76
N ARG A 71 6.97 18.53 9.86
CA ARG A 71 6.69 18.14 11.26
C ARG A 71 6.63 16.62 11.48
N VAL A 72 7.59 15.90 10.89
CA VAL A 72 7.77 14.45 11.02
C VAL A 72 9.21 14.15 11.46
N ALA A 73 9.48 12.92 11.91
CA ALA A 73 10.84 12.50 12.25
C ALA A 73 11.68 12.19 10.99
N ASP A 74 12.97 12.51 11.01
CA ASP A 74 13.95 12.28 9.94
C ASP A 74 13.89 10.84 9.41
N ARG A 75 13.85 9.85 10.31
CA ARG A 75 13.73 8.42 9.95
C ARG A 75 12.49 8.08 9.11
N PHE A 76 11.42 8.87 9.23
CA PHE A 76 10.20 8.72 8.41
C PHE A 76 10.41 9.35 7.03
N VAL A 77 11.06 10.52 6.96
CA VAL A 77 11.45 11.14 5.68
C VAL A 77 12.38 10.22 4.90
N SER A 78 13.47 9.74 5.51
CA SER A 78 14.44 8.83 4.87
C SER A 78 13.79 7.55 4.33
N ARG A 79 12.91 6.92 5.11
CA ARG A 79 12.18 5.71 4.69
C ARG A 79 11.20 6.00 3.55
N MET A 80 10.37 7.04 3.69
CA MET A 80 9.34 7.38 2.71
C MET A 80 9.94 7.88 1.39
N MET A 81 11.08 8.59 1.42
CA MET A 81 11.76 9.09 0.22
C MET A 81 12.26 7.96 -0.71
N ARG A 82 12.44 6.74 -0.20
CA ARG A 82 12.75 5.53 -1.01
C ARG A 82 11.69 5.27 -2.09
N LEU A 83 10.42 5.66 -1.88
CA LEU A 83 9.35 5.52 -2.87
C LEU A 83 9.58 6.36 -4.15
N ALA A 84 10.49 7.34 -4.13
CA ALA A 84 10.91 8.08 -5.33
C ALA A 84 11.97 7.32 -6.19
N TYR A 85 12.37 6.11 -5.77
CA TYR A 85 13.38 5.26 -6.40
C TYR A 85 12.89 3.82 -6.68
N LEU A 86 11.58 3.57 -6.57
CA LEU A 86 10.92 2.38 -7.14
C LEU A 86 11.22 2.28 -8.65
N SER A 87 11.20 1.06 -9.20
CA SER A 87 11.48 0.84 -10.61
C SER A 87 10.51 1.61 -11.53
N PRO A 88 10.94 2.00 -12.75
CA PRO A 88 10.08 2.69 -13.71
C PRO A 88 8.79 1.92 -14.00
N ASP A 89 8.87 0.59 -14.12
CA ASP A 89 7.74 -0.29 -14.38
C ASP A 89 6.72 -0.29 -13.24
N VAL A 90 7.19 -0.37 -11.98
CA VAL A 90 6.32 -0.28 -10.80
C VAL A 90 5.66 1.10 -10.74
N LEU A 91 6.41 2.16 -10.97
CA LEU A 91 5.86 3.52 -11.04
C LEU A 91 4.84 3.67 -12.18
N GLU A 92 5.06 3.05 -13.34
CA GLU A 92 4.08 3.04 -14.45
C GLU A 92 2.77 2.34 -14.04
N LYS A 93 2.85 1.14 -13.44
CA LYS A 93 1.65 0.40 -13.03
C LYS A 93 0.86 1.13 -11.92
N LEU A 94 1.55 1.73 -10.95
CA LEU A 94 0.90 2.53 -9.89
C LEU A 94 0.34 3.86 -10.42
N LEU A 95 1.12 4.62 -11.21
CA LEU A 95 0.78 6.00 -11.59
C LEU A 95 -0.07 6.11 -12.86
N ILE A 96 0.16 5.27 -13.87
CA ILE A 96 -0.53 5.35 -15.17
C ILE A 96 -1.68 4.34 -15.22
N HIS A 97 -1.40 3.06 -14.99
CA HIS A 97 -2.43 2.00 -15.05
C HIS A 97 -3.35 1.96 -13.82
N ARG A 98 -3.02 2.71 -12.76
CA ARG A 98 -3.77 2.75 -11.48
C ARG A 98 -3.98 1.36 -10.88
N MET A 99 -2.99 0.48 -11.05
CA MET A 99 -3.01 -0.85 -10.47
C MET A 99 -2.72 -0.76 -8.97
N PRO A 100 -3.60 -1.24 -8.08
CA PRO A 100 -3.32 -1.26 -6.65
C PRO A 100 -2.14 -2.21 -6.35
N PRO A 101 -1.20 -1.86 -5.46
CA PRO A 101 -0.21 -2.82 -4.98
C PRO A 101 -0.90 -3.90 -4.13
N ALA A 102 -0.37 -5.12 -4.14
CA ALA A 102 -0.81 -6.19 -3.24
C ALA A 102 -0.35 -5.99 -1.77
N LEU A 103 0.50 -4.98 -1.55
CA LEU A 103 1.28 -4.70 -0.36
C LEU A 103 0.79 -3.46 0.42
N SER A 104 1.18 -3.36 1.70
CA SER A 104 1.00 -2.11 2.45
C SER A 104 2.08 -1.09 2.08
N LEU A 105 1.87 0.19 2.44
CA LEU A 105 2.86 1.24 2.21
C LEU A 105 4.20 0.99 2.94
N ASN A 106 4.19 0.29 4.08
CA ASN A 106 5.45 -0.07 4.77
C ASN A 106 6.25 -1.11 4.00
N ASP A 107 5.57 -2.06 3.35
CA ASP A 107 6.21 -3.15 2.61
C ASP A 107 6.68 -2.63 1.25
N LEU A 108 5.91 -1.74 0.60
CA LEU A 108 6.34 -1.01 -0.60
C LEU A 108 7.59 -0.15 -0.35
N ILE A 109 7.76 0.41 0.85
CA ILE A 109 8.99 1.10 1.27
C ILE A 109 10.18 0.12 1.35
N ALA A 110 9.96 -1.13 1.76
CA ALA A 110 11.00 -2.16 1.80
C ALA A 110 11.33 -2.71 0.40
N VAL A 111 10.33 -2.88 -0.47
CA VAL A 111 10.54 -3.30 -1.86
C VAL A 111 11.37 -2.28 -2.65
N ALA A 112 11.32 -1.00 -2.30
CA ALA A 112 12.21 0.02 -2.87
C ALA A 112 13.71 -0.20 -2.56
N GLU A 113 14.08 -1.15 -1.68
CA GLU A 113 15.47 -1.58 -1.42
C GLU A 113 15.86 -2.84 -2.22
N LEU A 114 14.92 -3.51 -2.89
CA LEU A 114 15.19 -4.68 -3.74
C LEU A 114 15.67 -4.28 -5.14
N PRO A 115 16.42 -5.14 -5.86
CA PRO A 115 16.75 -4.93 -7.27
C PRO A 115 15.51 -4.67 -8.14
N TRP A 116 15.59 -3.69 -9.05
CA TRP A 116 14.44 -3.26 -9.87
C TRP A 116 13.74 -4.40 -10.64
N ALA A 117 14.47 -5.44 -11.04
CA ALA A 117 13.92 -6.62 -11.71
C ALA A 117 12.96 -7.44 -10.82
N GLU A 118 13.18 -7.47 -9.51
CA GLU A 118 12.36 -8.22 -8.54
C GLU A 118 11.14 -7.41 -8.08
N GLN A 119 11.24 -6.08 -8.07
CA GLN A 119 10.18 -5.21 -7.54
C GLN A 119 8.82 -5.42 -8.23
N MET A 120 8.80 -5.66 -9.54
CA MET A 120 7.56 -5.87 -10.30
C MET A 120 6.80 -7.12 -9.85
N GLU A 121 7.50 -8.21 -9.54
CA GLU A 121 6.87 -9.41 -8.99
C GLU A 121 6.39 -9.14 -7.56
N VAL A 122 7.25 -8.62 -6.68
CA VAL A 122 6.91 -8.48 -5.25
C VAL A 122 5.77 -7.47 -5.00
N VAL A 123 5.65 -6.38 -5.78
CA VAL A 123 4.57 -5.39 -5.60
C VAL A 123 3.19 -5.90 -6.06
N PHE A 124 3.13 -6.72 -7.11
CA PHE A 124 1.88 -7.11 -7.77
C PHE A 124 1.54 -8.60 -7.70
N ALA A 125 2.44 -9.45 -7.18
CA ALA A 125 2.13 -10.83 -6.85
C ALA A 125 0.92 -10.86 -5.91
N ILE A 126 -0.08 -11.64 -6.27
CA ILE A 126 -1.24 -11.89 -5.41
C ILE A 126 -0.70 -12.59 -4.16
N SER A 127 -0.63 -11.87 -3.05
CA SER A 127 -0.27 -12.42 -1.74
C SER A 127 -1.19 -13.62 -1.46
N GLN A 128 -0.64 -14.83 -1.64
CA GLN A 128 -1.36 -16.05 -1.28
C GLN A 128 -1.70 -15.94 0.21
N PRO A 129 -2.97 -16.16 0.60
CA PRO A 129 -3.25 -16.31 2.01
C PRO A 129 -2.47 -17.52 2.49
N ALA A 130 -1.52 -17.30 3.42
CA ALA A 130 -0.80 -18.39 4.07
C ALA A 130 -1.82 -19.43 4.53
N ALA A 131 -1.61 -20.70 4.15
CA ALA A 131 -2.57 -21.76 4.40
C ALA A 131 -2.88 -21.82 5.90
N PRO A 132 -4.13 -22.10 6.31
CA PRO A 132 -4.48 -22.16 7.71
C PRO A 132 -3.77 -23.34 8.37
N GLU A 133 -2.69 -23.06 9.11
CA GLU A 133 -2.12 -23.97 10.12
C GLU A 133 -3.17 -24.20 11.21
N GLY A 134 -4.09 -25.12 10.94
CA GLY A 134 -5.36 -25.19 11.64
C GLY A 134 -6.28 -26.34 11.24
N LEU A 135 -5.79 -27.35 10.52
CA LEU A 135 -6.43 -28.67 10.59
C LEU A 135 -5.97 -29.35 11.88
N THR A 136 -6.78 -29.21 12.92
CA THR A 136 -6.76 -30.16 14.03
C THR A 136 -7.13 -31.54 13.47
N THR A 137 -6.29 -32.54 13.73
CA THR A 137 -6.67 -33.95 13.56
C THR A 137 -7.28 -34.41 14.87
N PRO A 138 -8.61 -34.62 14.95
CA PRO A 138 -9.18 -35.33 16.11
C PRO A 138 -8.73 -36.79 16.06
N GLN A 139 -7.72 -37.13 16.85
CA GLN A 139 -7.50 -38.52 17.26
C GLN A 139 -8.58 -38.91 18.29
N PRO A 140 -9.04 -40.17 18.27
CA PRO A 140 -10.28 -40.55 18.94
C PRO A 140 -10.15 -40.65 20.45
N ASP A 141 -11.31 -40.52 21.10
CA ASP A 141 -11.51 -40.79 22.51
C ASP A 141 -11.27 -42.29 22.81
N PHE A 142 -10.40 -42.57 23.78
CA PHE A 142 -10.13 -43.92 24.27
C PHE A 142 -10.71 -44.05 25.68
N THR A 143 -12.00 -44.36 25.73
CA THR A 143 -12.71 -44.78 26.94
C THR A 143 -13.02 -46.27 26.89
N GLU A 144 -13.22 -46.84 28.08
CA GLU A 144 -13.46 -48.27 28.36
C GLU A 144 -12.29 -49.24 28.09
N THR A 145 -12.08 -50.33 28.81
CA THR A 145 -12.34 -50.82 30.20
C THR A 145 -12.01 -52.32 30.11
N GLY A 146 -11.18 -52.84 31.01
CA GLY A 146 -10.78 -54.27 31.03
C GLY A 146 -9.88 -54.59 32.20
#